data_AF-A0A975YN61-F1
#
_entry.id   AF-A0A975YN61-F1
#
_cell.length_a   1.000
_cell.length_b   1.000
_cell.length_c   1.000
_cell.angle_alpha   90.00
_cell.angle_beta   90.00
_cell.angle_gamma   90.00
#
_symmetry.space_group_name_H-M   'P 1'
#
loop_
_entity.id
_entity.type
_entity.pdbx_description
1 polymer ?
#
loop_
_entity_poly.entity_id
_entity_poly.type
_entity_poly.pdbx_seq_one_letter_code
_entity_poly.pdbx_strand_id
1 'polypeptide(L)'
;MVMLKKFKTTQEQWGGSSDVIDHWLNKRQQLIVEYCKLAALQPCATKAAVTELPSPDELKFFCEELVDYISEGHFKIYDMVMNKWQATGFHATDEINQTYAEIVETTDPLLNFNDRYADVSEDDDMETLDDDLSEVGELLESRFETEDQLIQLIADSLSIPPGA
;
A
#
# COMPACT_ATOMS: atom_id res chain seq x y z
N MET A 1 -5.21 -9.96 -9.18
CA MET A 1 -4.31 -9.74 -10.35
C MET A 1 -4.40 -8.33 -10.98
N VAL A 2 -5.44 -7.53 -10.73
CA VAL A 2 -5.54 -6.16 -11.27
C VAL A 2 -4.54 -5.22 -10.58
N MET A 3 -4.48 -5.25 -9.25
CA MET A 3 -3.53 -4.51 -8.42
C MET A 3 -2.07 -4.62 -8.88
N LEU A 4 -1.55 -5.84 -9.08
CA LEU A 4 -0.17 -6.06 -9.53
C LEU A 4 0.08 -5.57 -10.97
N LYS A 5 -0.94 -5.55 -11.84
CA LYS A 5 -0.82 -4.99 -13.19
C LYS A 5 -0.74 -3.46 -13.14
N LYS A 6 -1.64 -2.82 -12.38
CA LYS A 6 -1.63 -1.36 -12.16
C LYS A 6 -0.28 -0.91 -11.56
N PHE A 7 0.18 -1.61 -10.53
CA PHE A 7 1.50 -1.38 -9.92
C PHE A 7 2.64 -1.39 -10.95
N LYS A 8 2.69 -2.38 -11.85
CA LYS A 8 3.73 -2.44 -12.89
C LYS A 8 3.68 -1.25 -13.82
N THR A 9 2.48 -0.79 -14.21
CA THR A 9 2.33 0.41 -15.03
C THR A 9 2.87 1.65 -14.30
N THR A 10 2.55 1.83 -13.03
CA THR A 10 3.09 2.93 -12.21
C THR A 10 4.62 2.83 -12.08
N GLN A 11 5.14 1.62 -11.85
CA GLN A 11 6.58 1.39 -11.75
C GLN A 11 7.32 1.68 -13.06
N GLU A 12 6.74 1.34 -14.21
CA GLU A 12 7.30 1.65 -15.54
C GLU A 12 7.30 3.16 -15.83
N GLN A 13 6.30 3.88 -15.34
CA GLN A 13 6.17 5.33 -15.55
C GLN A 13 7.09 6.15 -14.64
N TRP A 14 7.18 5.79 -13.35
CA TRP A 14 7.79 6.63 -12.32
C TRP A 14 9.01 6.01 -11.64
N GLY A 15 9.27 4.72 -11.86
CA GLY A 15 10.48 4.07 -11.36
C GLY A 15 11.75 4.71 -11.92
N GLY A 16 12.74 4.94 -11.06
CA GLY A 16 14.01 5.59 -11.37
C GLY A 16 13.94 7.13 -11.40
N SER A 17 12.78 7.74 -11.17
CA SER A 17 12.63 9.21 -11.17
C SER A 17 13.19 9.87 -9.91
N SER A 18 13.20 9.16 -8.78
CA SER A 18 13.63 9.65 -7.48
C SER A 18 13.79 8.49 -6.52
N ASP A 19 14.84 8.50 -5.69
CA ASP A 19 15.05 7.50 -4.63
C ASP A 19 13.84 7.36 -3.70
N VAL A 20 13.06 8.43 -3.51
CA VAL A 20 11.85 8.43 -2.67
C VAL A 20 10.73 7.62 -3.31
N ILE A 21 10.53 7.81 -4.62
CA ILE A 21 9.50 7.11 -5.40
C ILE A 21 9.89 5.64 -5.53
N ASP A 22 11.17 5.35 -5.77
CA ASP A 22 11.65 3.98 -5.83
C ASP A 22 11.48 3.25 -4.50
N HIS A 23 11.82 3.90 -3.38
CA HIS A 23 11.62 3.33 -2.05
C HIS A 23 10.14 3.02 -1.80
N TRP A 24 9.24 3.95 -2.15
CA TRP A 24 7.80 3.77 -2.03
C TRP A 24 7.29 2.58 -2.86
N LEU A 25 7.65 2.53 -4.15
CA LEU A 25 7.20 1.46 -5.05
C LEU A 25 7.71 0.09 -4.61
N ASN A 26 8.94 -0.01 -4.08
CA ASN A 26 9.48 -1.26 -3.55
C ASN A 26 8.66 -1.76 -2.36
N LYS A 27 8.33 -0.88 -1.42
CA LYS A 27 7.51 -1.23 -0.25
C LYS A 27 6.09 -1.63 -0.62
N ARG A 28 5.50 -0.93 -1.59
CA ARG A 28 4.19 -1.30 -2.14
C ARG A 28 4.24 -2.69 -2.79
N GLN A 29 5.30 -3.01 -3.53
CA GLN A 29 5.45 -4.32 -4.16
C GLN A 29 5.46 -5.45 -3.13
N GLN A 30 6.19 -5.28 -2.02
CA GLN A 30 6.27 -6.26 -0.93
C GLN A 30 4.86 -6.55 -0.39
N LEU A 31 4.12 -5.50 -0.01
CA LEU A 31 2.75 -5.63 0.49
C LEU A 31 1.81 -6.31 -0.51
N ILE A 32 1.86 -5.95 -1.79
CA ILE A 32 1.02 -6.57 -2.83
C ILE A 32 1.33 -8.06 -2.96
N VAL A 33 2.60 -8.45 -2.88
CA VAL A 33 3.01 -9.87 -2.98
C VAL A 33 2.46 -10.66 -1.81
N GLU A 34 2.57 -10.16 -0.59
CA GLU A 34 2.03 -10.84 0.59
C GLU A 34 0.50 -10.95 0.57
N TYR A 35 -0.19 -9.87 0.21
CA TYR A 35 -1.64 -9.91 -0.01
C TYR A 35 -2.03 -10.97 -1.04
N CYS A 36 -1.31 -11.04 -2.17
CA CYS A 36 -1.58 -12.03 -3.21
C CYS A 36 -1.37 -13.48 -2.73
N LYS A 37 -0.44 -13.73 -1.80
CA LYS A 37 -0.24 -15.07 -1.24
C LYS A 37 -1.45 -15.49 -0.42
N LEU A 38 -1.91 -14.61 0.49
CA LEU A 38 -3.10 -14.87 1.30
C LEU A 38 -4.36 -15.06 0.42
N ALA A 39 -4.56 -14.17 -0.55
CA ALA A 39 -5.69 -14.23 -1.46
C ALA A 39 -5.63 -15.42 -2.44
N ALA A 40 -4.48 -16.05 -2.65
CA ALA A 40 -4.36 -17.24 -3.49
C ALA A 40 -4.80 -18.54 -2.77
N LEU A 41 -4.85 -18.52 -1.44
CA LEU A 41 -5.33 -19.62 -0.60
C LEU A 41 -6.86 -19.63 -0.49
N GLN A 42 -7.50 -18.53 -0.87
CA GLN A 42 -8.96 -18.38 -0.91
C GLN A 42 -9.61 -19.32 -1.95
N PRO A 43 -10.76 -19.96 -1.63
CA PRO A 43 -11.43 -20.88 -2.52
C PRO A 43 -11.94 -20.17 -3.78
N CYS A 44 -11.16 -20.20 -4.85
CA CYS A 44 -11.64 -19.79 -6.16
C CYS A 44 -12.64 -20.86 -6.66
N ALA A 45 -13.88 -20.46 -6.94
CA ALA A 45 -14.99 -21.31 -7.39
C ALA A 45 -14.73 -22.21 -8.62
N THR A 46 -13.53 -22.15 -9.22
CA THR A 46 -13.13 -22.86 -10.44
C THR A 46 -11.96 -23.84 -10.26
N LYS A 47 -11.31 -23.96 -9.10
CA LYS A 47 -10.20 -24.92 -8.91
C LYS A 47 -10.36 -25.72 -7.63
N ALA A 48 -10.67 -27.00 -7.78
CA ALA A 48 -10.50 -28.01 -6.76
C ALA A 48 -9.01 -28.29 -6.55
N ALA A 49 -8.36 -27.66 -5.57
CA ALA A 49 -7.14 -28.16 -4.95
C ALA A 49 -6.81 -27.37 -3.67
N VAL A 50 -6.95 -28.05 -2.53
CA VAL A 50 -6.47 -27.72 -1.18
C VAL A 50 -7.04 -26.43 -0.57
N THR A 51 -8.10 -26.64 0.22
CA THR A 51 -8.78 -25.68 1.08
C THR A 51 -7.98 -25.54 2.38
N GLU A 52 -6.99 -24.66 2.44
CA GLU A 52 -6.31 -24.36 3.70
C GLU A 52 -6.38 -22.86 3.93
N LEU A 53 -6.97 -22.47 5.07
CA LEU A 53 -6.88 -21.10 5.58
C LEU A 53 -5.40 -20.74 5.71
N PRO A 54 -5.01 -19.48 5.49
CA PRO A 54 -3.65 -19.05 5.77
C PRO A 54 -3.30 -19.35 7.22
N SER A 55 -2.06 -19.77 7.45
CA SER A 55 -1.59 -20.01 8.82
C SER A 55 -1.55 -18.69 9.62
N PRO A 56 -1.67 -18.76 10.96
CA PRO A 56 -1.52 -17.57 11.80
C PRO A 56 -0.22 -16.80 11.56
N ASP A 57 0.88 -17.50 11.28
CA ASP A 57 2.17 -16.89 10.97
C ASP A 57 2.14 -16.11 9.63
N GLU A 58 1.45 -16.62 8.61
CA GLU A 58 1.28 -15.92 7.32
C GLU A 58 0.40 -14.68 7.46
N LEU A 59 -0.69 -14.77 8.24
CA LEU A 59 -1.54 -13.63 8.54
C LEU A 59 -0.80 -12.55 9.32
N LYS A 60 -0.07 -12.95 10.36
CA LYS A 60 0.76 -12.05 11.15
C LYS A 60 1.80 -11.35 10.29
N PHE A 61 2.50 -12.09 9.43
CA PHE A 61 3.49 -11.50 8.53
C PHE A 61 2.88 -10.44 7.60
N PHE A 62 1.71 -10.72 7.02
CA PHE A 62 1.00 -9.72 6.22
C PHE A 62 0.58 -8.50 7.05
N CYS A 63 0.10 -8.69 8.27
CA CYS A 63 -0.25 -7.60 9.18
C CYS A 63 0.97 -6.72 9.50
N GLU A 64 2.13 -7.33 9.76
CA GLU A 64 3.39 -6.62 9.97
C GLU A 64 3.79 -5.79 8.74
N GLU A 65 3.73 -6.37 7.53
CA GLU A 65 4.03 -5.66 6.28
C GLU A 65 3.02 -4.52 5.99
N LEU A 66 1.74 -4.72 6.34
CA LEU A 66 0.70 -3.69 6.20
C LEU A 66 0.97 -2.49 7.12
N VAL A 67 1.26 -2.76 8.39
CA VAL A 67 1.59 -1.71 9.37
C VAL A 67 2.89 -1.02 9.01
N ASP A 68 3.92 -1.75 8.58
CA ASP A 68 5.18 -1.17 8.11
C ASP A 68 4.94 -0.25 6.91
N TYR A 69 4.16 -0.69 5.91
CA TYR A 69 3.81 0.12 4.75
C TYR A 69 3.09 1.42 5.10
N ILE A 70 2.09 1.35 5.99
CA ILE A 70 1.35 2.53 6.49
C ILE A 70 2.32 3.48 7.21
N SER A 71 3.09 2.95 8.16
CA SER A 71 4.01 3.72 8.99
C SER A 71 5.08 4.39 8.15
N GLU A 72 5.63 3.69 7.17
CA GLU A 72 6.68 4.20 6.31
C GLU A 72 6.16 5.30 5.36
N GLY A 73 4.89 5.22 4.94
CA GLY A 73 4.18 6.29 4.25
C GLY A 73 4.11 7.58 5.07
N HIS A 74 3.60 7.49 6.32
CA HIS A 74 3.39 8.67 7.17
C HIS A 74 4.68 9.29 7.70
N PHE A 75 5.68 8.49 8.06
CA PHE A 75 6.85 8.97 8.79
C PHE A 75 8.11 9.11 7.96
N LYS A 76 8.27 8.36 6.87
CA LYS A 76 9.53 8.33 6.11
C LYS A 76 9.40 8.90 4.72
N ILE A 77 8.44 8.41 3.94
CA ILE A 77 8.22 8.87 2.56
C ILE A 77 7.84 10.36 2.59
N TYR A 78 6.91 10.76 3.45
CA TYR A 78 6.52 12.16 3.59
C TYR A 78 7.70 13.07 3.97
N ASP A 79 8.50 12.68 4.95
CA ASP A 79 9.69 13.43 5.36
C ASP A 79 10.70 13.56 4.21
N MET A 80 10.93 12.50 3.45
CA MET A 80 11.82 12.52 2.29
C MET A 80 11.32 13.48 1.20
N VAL A 81 10.00 13.48 0.92
CA VAL A 81 9.38 14.42 -0.05
C VAL A 81 9.51 15.86 0.43
N MET A 82 9.15 16.13 1.69
CA MET A 82 9.21 17.47 2.27
C MET A 82 10.65 18.03 2.25
N ASN A 83 11.64 17.21 2.59
CA ASN A 83 13.04 17.59 2.52
C ASN A 83 13.48 17.95 1.10
N LYS A 84 13.02 17.22 0.07
CA LYS A 84 13.31 17.55 -1.33
C LYS A 84 12.67 18.86 -1.75
N TRP A 85 11.41 19.10 -1.38
CA TRP A 85 10.73 20.36 -1.66
C TRP A 85 11.40 21.56 -0.99
N GLN A 86 11.81 21.42 0.27
CA GLN A 86 12.57 22.47 0.95
C GLN A 86 13.89 22.78 0.23
N ALA A 87 14.58 21.75 -0.29
CA ALA A 87 15.83 21.93 -1.03
C ALA A 87 15.64 22.63 -2.39
N THR A 88 14.48 22.47 -3.03
CA THR A 88 14.16 23.11 -4.32
C THR A 88 13.40 24.43 -4.18
N GLY A 89 12.94 24.78 -2.98
CA GLY A 89 12.05 25.91 -2.73
C GLY A 89 10.60 25.67 -3.18
N PHE A 90 10.24 24.41 -3.45
CA PHE A 90 8.86 24.02 -3.76
C PHE A 90 8.02 23.98 -2.49
N HIS A 91 6.72 24.27 -2.61
CA HIS A 91 5.75 24.15 -1.54
C HIS A 91 4.60 23.26 -1.99
N ALA A 92 4.13 22.38 -1.10
CA ALA A 92 2.99 21.52 -1.36
C ALA A 92 1.77 22.34 -1.79
N THR A 93 1.15 21.96 -2.90
CA THR A 93 -0.10 22.56 -3.37
C THR A 93 -1.29 22.05 -2.57
N ASP A 94 -2.43 22.74 -2.64
CA ASP A 94 -3.68 22.27 -2.03
C ASP A 94 -4.07 20.87 -2.54
N GLU A 95 -3.83 20.60 -3.82
CA GLU A 95 -4.07 19.30 -4.45
C GLU A 95 -3.23 18.19 -3.79
N ILE A 96 -1.92 18.41 -3.63
CA ILE A 96 -1.03 17.47 -2.95
C ILE A 96 -1.50 17.18 -1.51
N ASN A 97 -1.89 18.23 -0.77
CA ASN A 97 -2.35 18.09 0.60
C ASN A 97 -3.68 17.32 0.68
N GLN A 98 -4.60 17.57 -0.26
CA GLN A 98 -5.88 16.88 -0.33
C GLN A 98 -5.71 15.39 -0.69
N THR A 99 -4.91 15.07 -1.69
CA THR A 99 -4.61 13.68 -2.06
C THR A 99 -3.96 12.92 -0.90
N TYR A 100 -3.07 13.58 -0.14
CA TYR A 100 -2.49 12.98 1.06
C TYR A 100 -3.55 12.72 2.15
N ALA A 101 -4.47 13.67 2.39
CA ALA A 101 -5.53 13.49 3.36
C ALA A 101 -6.43 12.30 3.01
N GLU A 102 -6.77 12.10 1.74
CA GLU A 102 -7.54 10.96 1.26
C GLU A 102 -6.83 9.62 1.51
N ILE A 103 -5.50 9.57 1.36
CA ILE A 103 -4.71 8.38 1.71
C ILE A 103 -4.80 8.11 3.22
N VAL A 104 -4.69 9.15 4.05
CA VAL A 104 -4.77 9.03 5.51
C VAL A 104 -6.11 8.43 5.95
N GLU A 105 -7.22 8.76 5.29
CA GLU A 105 -8.55 8.22 5.59
C GLU A 105 -8.64 6.69 5.43
N THR A 106 -7.77 6.09 4.61
CA THR A 106 -7.70 4.63 4.45
C THR A 106 -6.95 3.91 5.58
N THR A 107 -6.29 4.66 6.47
CA THR A 107 -5.39 4.09 7.49
C THR A 107 -6.16 3.32 8.56
N ASP A 108 -7.15 3.94 9.19
CA ASP A 108 -7.88 3.33 10.31
C ASP A 108 -8.55 2.01 9.91
N PRO A 109 -9.26 1.91 8.77
CA PRO A 109 -9.86 0.64 8.38
C PRO A 109 -8.83 -0.45 8.04
N LEU A 110 -7.66 -0.09 7.48
CA LEU A 110 -6.57 -1.05 7.27
C LEU A 110 -5.96 -1.52 8.59
N LEU A 111 -5.82 -0.64 9.58
CA LEU A 111 -5.32 -1.00 10.90
C LEU A 111 -6.32 -1.87 11.69
N ASN A 112 -7.63 -1.69 11.48
CA ASN A 112 -8.64 -2.57 12.06
C ASN A 112 -8.47 -4.04 11.62
N PHE A 113 -7.99 -4.29 10.40
CA PHE A 113 -7.65 -5.65 9.98
C PHE A 113 -6.47 -6.21 10.79
N ASN A 114 -5.40 -5.42 10.94
CA ASN A 114 -4.25 -5.80 11.77
C ASN A 114 -4.68 -6.13 13.21
N ASP A 115 -5.51 -5.29 13.82
CA ASP A 115 -5.97 -5.49 15.21
C ASP A 115 -6.76 -6.79 15.41
N ARG A 116 -7.38 -7.30 14.34
CA ARG A 116 -8.17 -8.54 14.37
C ARG A 116 -7.32 -9.78 14.12
N TYR A 117 -6.28 -9.69 13.28
CA TYR A 117 -5.59 -10.84 12.71
C TYR A 117 -4.11 -10.96 13.08
N ALA A 118 -3.49 -9.95 13.71
CA ALA A 118 -2.05 -9.99 14.01
C ALA A 118 -1.65 -11.00 15.11
N ASP A 119 -2.58 -11.31 16.02
CA ASP A 119 -2.34 -12.16 17.20
C ASP A 119 -3.25 -13.40 17.26
N VAL A 120 -3.84 -13.80 16.13
CA VAL A 120 -4.64 -15.04 16.05
C VAL A 120 -3.76 -16.27 16.23
N SER A 121 -4.36 -17.35 16.73
CA SER A 121 -3.76 -18.66 16.95
C SER A 121 -4.42 -19.73 16.09
N GLU A 122 -3.85 -20.95 16.04
CA GLU A 122 -4.42 -22.07 15.27
C GLU A 122 -5.81 -22.51 15.77
N ASP A 123 -6.15 -22.20 17.02
CA ASP A 123 -7.42 -22.55 17.66
C ASP A 123 -8.50 -21.46 17.46
N ASP A 124 -8.14 -20.29 16.92
CA ASP A 124 -9.08 -19.18 16.71
C ASP A 124 -9.91 -19.39 15.44
N ASP A 125 -11.19 -19.03 15.54
CA ASP A 125 -12.12 -19.10 14.42
C ASP A 125 -11.90 -17.92 13.45
N MET A 126 -11.68 -18.23 12.18
CA MET A 126 -11.42 -17.27 11.10
C MET A 126 -12.56 -17.25 10.07
N GLU A 127 -13.79 -17.56 10.49
CA GLU A 127 -14.98 -17.60 9.62
C GLU A 127 -15.18 -16.35 8.74
N THR A 128 -14.78 -15.16 9.19
CA THR A 128 -14.96 -13.90 8.43
C THR A 128 -13.73 -13.47 7.62
N LEU A 129 -12.64 -14.24 7.67
CA LEU A 129 -11.36 -13.84 7.08
C LEU A 129 -11.46 -13.59 5.57
N ASP A 130 -12.25 -14.39 4.86
CA ASP A 130 -12.42 -14.28 3.41
C ASP A 130 -13.06 -12.94 3.02
N ASP A 131 -14.08 -12.52 3.76
CA ASP A 131 -14.78 -11.25 3.58
C ASP A 131 -13.86 -10.07 3.96
N ASP A 132 -13.16 -10.18 5.09
CA ASP A 132 -12.25 -9.14 5.57
C ASP A 132 -11.03 -8.95 4.65
N LEU A 133 -10.46 -10.04 4.12
CA LEU A 133 -9.39 -9.98 3.12
C LEU A 133 -9.88 -9.33 1.82
N SER A 134 -11.12 -9.60 1.42
CA SER A 134 -11.71 -8.98 0.24
C SER A 134 -11.87 -7.47 0.43
N GLU A 135 -12.38 -7.03 1.59
CA GLU A 135 -12.51 -5.62 1.94
C GLU A 135 -11.15 -4.91 2.00
N VAL A 136 -10.15 -5.51 2.64
CA VAL A 136 -8.77 -4.99 2.64
C VAL A 136 -8.21 -4.89 1.23
N GLY A 137 -8.48 -5.87 0.37
CA GLY A 137 -8.05 -5.84 -1.02
C GLY A 137 -8.60 -4.66 -1.81
N GLU A 138 -9.90 -4.39 -1.67
CA GLU A 138 -10.57 -3.25 -2.31
C GLU A 138 -10.04 -1.92 -1.77
N LEU A 139 -9.85 -1.83 -0.45
CA LEU A 139 -9.33 -0.63 0.19
C LEU A 139 -7.88 -0.35 -0.19
N LEU A 140 -7.03 -1.38 -0.25
CA LEU A 140 -5.66 -1.26 -0.74
C LEU A 140 -5.63 -0.81 -2.21
N GLU A 141 -6.53 -1.32 -3.06
CA GLU A 141 -6.61 -0.89 -4.45
C GLU A 141 -6.98 0.60 -4.55
N SER A 142 -8.01 1.04 -3.83
CA SER A 142 -8.41 2.46 -3.78
C SER A 142 -7.29 3.36 -3.23
N ARG A 143 -6.62 2.91 -2.17
CA ARG A 143 -5.45 3.60 -1.62
C ARG A 143 -4.36 3.75 -2.66
N PHE A 144 -3.97 2.67 -3.34
CA PHE A 144 -2.89 2.71 -4.33
C PHE A 144 -3.21 3.61 -5.52
N GLU A 145 -4.47 3.68 -5.96
CA GLU A 145 -4.89 4.63 -7.02
C GLU A 145 -4.69 6.08 -6.59
N THR A 146 -5.01 6.40 -5.33
CA THR A 146 -4.81 7.74 -4.76
C THR A 146 -3.33 8.05 -4.59
N GLU A 147 -2.54 7.07 -4.13
CA GLU A 147 -1.09 7.20 -4.02
C GLU A 147 -0.40 7.33 -5.39
N ASP A 148 -0.93 6.71 -6.45
CA ASP A 148 -0.41 6.89 -7.82
C ASP A 148 -0.55 8.34 -8.29
N GLN A 149 -1.67 9.00 -7.96
CA GLN A 149 -1.86 10.43 -8.21
C GLN A 149 -0.85 11.26 -7.40
N LEU A 150 -0.64 10.93 -6.13
CA LEU A 150 0.34 11.63 -5.30
C LEU A 150 1.77 11.44 -5.83
N ILE A 151 2.13 10.24 -6.28
CA ILE A 151 3.44 9.97 -6.89
C ILE A 151 3.63 10.82 -8.14
N GLN A 152 2.62 10.92 -9.00
CA GLN A 152 2.68 11.79 -10.18
C GLN A 152 2.91 13.25 -9.80
N LEU A 153 2.12 13.80 -8.86
CA LEU A 153 2.25 15.19 -8.41
C LEU A 153 3.66 15.46 -7.81
N ILE A 154 4.20 14.50 -7.05
CA ILE A 154 5.55 14.58 -6.52
C ILE A 154 6.57 14.55 -7.66
N ALA A 155 6.47 13.60 -8.59
CA ALA A 155 7.41 13.49 -9.71
C ALA A 155 7.42 14.77 -10.56
N ASP A 156 6.24 15.32 -10.87
CA ASP A 156 6.09 16.56 -11.60
C ASP A 156 6.73 17.73 -10.83
N SER A 157 6.47 17.84 -9.52
CA SER A 157 7.08 18.89 -8.67
C SER A 157 8.61 18.82 -8.61
N LEU A 158 9.18 17.61 -8.66
CA LEU A 158 10.63 17.39 -8.61
C LEU A 158 11.30 17.59 -9.97
N SER A 159 10.52 17.59 -11.06
CA SER A 159 11.00 17.86 -12.42
C SER A 159 11.12 19.36 -12.73
N ILE A 160 10.48 20.22 -11.93
CA ILE A 160 10.51 21.67 -12.13
C ILE A 160 11.84 22.24 -11.58
N PRO A 161 12.66 22.92 -12.40
CA PRO A 161 13.89 23.52 -11.91
C PRO A 161 13.60 24.68 -10.94
N PRO A 162 14.45 24.91 -9.92
CA PRO A 162 14.25 26.00 -8.98
C PRO A 162 14.23 27.36 -9.71
N GLY A 163 13.12 28.10 -9.58
CA GLY A 163 12.96 29.47 -10.09
C GLY A 163 12.18 29.65 -11.40
N ALA A 164 11.35 28.69 -11.80
CA ALA A 164 10.39 28.85 -12.91
C ALA A 164 9.16 29.71 -12.51
#